data_AF-A0A271J409-F1
#
_entry.id   AF-A0A271J409-F1
#
_cell.length_a   1.000
_cell.length_b   1.000
_cell.length_c   1.000
_cell.angle_alpha   90.00
_cell.angle_beta   90.00
_cell.angle_gamma   90.00
#
_symmetry.space_group_name_H-M   'P 1'
#
loop_
_entity.id
_entity.type
_entity.pdbx_description
1 polymer ?
#
loop_
_entity_poly.entity_id
_entity_poly.type
_entity_poly.pdbx_seq_one_letter_code
_entity_poly.pdbx_strand_id
1 'polypeptide(L)' 'MPDLITTTEAARRKGCSRQTIVDAIGRGEIEGSKVGPVWVVSDDTALAAWEVREIGGRLSAGPTGRAAHRASAGT' A
#
# COMPACT_ATOMS: atom_id res chain seq x y z
N MET A 1 -16.82 10.35 11.61
CA MET A 1 -15.47 10.88 11.40
C MET A 1 -14.71 9.81 10.67
N PRO A 2 -14.09 10.12 9.52
CA PRO A 2 -13.17 9.19 8.88
C PRO A 2 -12.00 8.88 9.80
N ASP A 3 -11.59 7.63 9.87
CA ASP A 3 -10.32 7.28 10.50
C ASP A 3 -9.16 7.71 9.59
N LEU A 4 -8.13 8.32 10.16
CA LEU A 4 -6.92 8.68 9.39
C LEU A 4 -5.91 7.54 9.51
N ILE A 5 -5.55 6.94 8.38
CA ILE A 5 -4.54 5.88 8.32
C ILE A 5 -3.26 6.39 7.66
N THR A 6 -2.12 5.79 8.00
CA THR A 6 -0.86 6.14 7.34
C THR A 6 -0.83 5.61 5.91
N THR A 7 -0.04 6.25 5.03
CA THR A 7 0.21 5.73 3.67
C THR A 7 0.73 4.30 3.64
N THR A 8 1.48 3.87 4.67
CA THR A 8 1.95 2.48 4.80
C THR A 8 0.79 1.52 5.07
N GLU A 9 -0.16 1.90 5.91
CA GLU A 9 -1.33 1.08 6.22
C GLU A 9 -2.30 1.01 5.02
N ALA A 10 -2.54 2.15 4.36
CA ALA A 10 -3.32 2.20 3.12
C ALA A 10 -2.72 1.29 2.03
N ALA A 11 -1.39 1.31 1.88
CA ALA A 11 -0.67 0.47 0.94
C ALA A 11 -0.84 -1.02 1.25
N ARG A 12 -0.75 -1.42 2.54
CA ARG A 12 -0.99 -2.80 2.98
C ARG A 12 -2.40 -3.27 2.65
N ARG A 13 -3.42 -2.45 2.93
CA ARG A 13 -4.82 -2.79 2.65
C ARG A 13 -5.10 -2.93 1.16
N LYS A 14 -4.47 -2.09 0.34
CA LYS A 14 -4.62 -2.13 -1.12
C LYS A 14 -3.67 -3.11 -1.82
N GLY A 15 -2.78 -3.76 -1.08
CA GLY A 15 -1.79 -4.69 -1.65
C GLY A 15 -0.79 -4.01 -2.59
N CYS A 16 -0.50 -2.72 -2.40
CA CYS A 16 0.41 -1.95 -3.24
C CYS A 16 1.58 -1.37 -2.43
N SER A 17 2.48 -0.64 -3.10
CA SER A 17 3.59 0.05 -2.46
C SER A 17 3.16 1.39 -1.85
N ARG A 18 3.83 1.80 -0.77
CA ARG A 18 3.66 3.14 -0.18
C ARG A 18 3.83 4.25 -1.21
N GLN A 19 4.80 4.10 -2.11
CA GLN A 19 5.05 5.07 -3.17
C GLN A 19 3.83 5.25 -4.09
N THR A 20 3.13 4.16 -4.42
CA THR A 20 1.91 4.20 -5.23
C THR A 20 0.81 5.03 -4.58
N ILE A 21 0.65 4.92 -3.25
CA ILE A 21 -0.30 5.76 -2.50
C ILE A 21 0.13 7.23 -2.52
N VAL A 22 1.42 7.51 -2.30
CA VAL A 22 1.96 8.89 -2.34
C VAL A 22 1.78 9.50 -3.73
N ASP A 23 2.02 8.74 -4.79
CA ASP A 23 1.84 9.19 -6.16
C ASP A 23 0.35 9.45 -6.46
N ALA A 24 -0.56 8.60 -5.95
CA ALA A 24 -2.00 8.79 -6.10
C ALA A 24 -2.49 10.05 -5.36
N ILE A 25 -1.94 10.35 -4.17
CA ILE A 25 -2.17 11.62 -3.48
C ILE A 25 -1.66 12.79 -4.33
N GLY A 26 -0.45 12.69 -4.87
CA GLY A 26 0.14 13.71 -5.74
C GLY A 26 -0.65 13.96 -7.03
N ARG A 27 -1.35 12.94 -7.54
CA ARG A 27 -2.29 13.05 -8.68
C ARG A 27 -3.67 13.61 -8.30
N GLY A 28 -3.97 13.74 -7.01
CA GLY A 28 -5.30 14.13 -6.52
C GLY A 28 -6.35 13.02 -6.64
N GLU A 29 -5.94 11.76 -6.79
CA GLU A 29 -6.85 10.61 -6.84
C GLU A 29 -7.32 10.16 -5.45
N ILE A 30 -6.48 10.40 -4.43
CA ILE A 30 -6.77 10.07 -3.04
C ILE A 30 -6.54 11.33 -2.19
N GLU A 31 -7.46 11.59 -1.26
CA GLU A 31 -7.32 12.70 -0.33
C GLU A 31 -6.31 12.36 0.76
N GLY A 32 -5.13 12.98 0.68
CA GLY A 32 -4.04 12.82 1.64
C GLY A 32 -3.69 14.13 2.33
N SER A 33 -3.37 14.04 3.61
CA SER A 33 -2.89 15.17 4.40
C SER A 33 -1.50 14.87 4.97
N LYS A 34 -0.64 15.90 5.01
CA LYS A 34 0.69 15.79 5.59
C LYS A 34 0.64 16.19 7.07
N VAL A 35 0.95 15.25 7.95
CA VAL A 35 1.02 15.46 9.40
C VAL A 35 2.47 15.30 9.83
N GLY A 36 3.17 16.43 9.90
CA GLY A 36 4.61 16.47 10.16
C GLY A 36 5.41 15.78 9.04
N PRO A 37 6.23 14.76 9.33
CA PRO A 37 6.98 14.03 8.32
C PRO A 37 6.18 12.92 7.63
N VAL A 38 4.95 12.62 8.09
CA VAL A 38 4.16 11.47 7.63
C VAL A 38 2.98 11.94 6.77
N TRP A 39 2.70 11.18 5.71
CA TRP A 39 1.46 11.31 4.94
C TRP A 39 0.40 10.37 5.51
N VAL A 40 -0.77 10.94 5.80
CA VAL A 40 -1.97 10.21 6.21
C VAL A 40 -3.04 10.36 5.14
N VAL A 41 -3.92 9.37 5.07
CA VAL A 41 -5.00 9.26 4.09
C VAL A 41 -6.28 8.95 4.84
N SER A 42 -7.38 9.53 4.41
CA SER A 42 -8.68 9.29 5.02
C SER A 42 -9.18 7.90 4.63
N ASP A 43 -9.53 7.09 5.63
CA ASP A 43 -10.10 5.75 5.47
C ASP A 43 -11.60 5.87 5.17
N ASP A 44 -11.90 6.43 4.00
CA ASP A 44 -13.25 6.70 3.52
C ASP A 44 -13.63 5.80 2.33
N THR A 45 -14.90 5.86 1.95
CA THR A 45 -15.42 5.22 0.73
C THR A 45 -14.66 5.61 -0.54
N ALA A 46 -14.06 6.80 -0.59
CA ALA A 46 -13.19 7.21 -1.70
C ALA A 46 -11.92 6.34 -1.79
N LEU A 47 -11.24 6.11 -0.65
CA LEU A 47 -10.10 5.19 -0.61
C LEU A 47 -10.57 3.76 -0.90
N ALA A 48 -11.72 3.34 -0.37
CA ALA A 48 -12.27 2.01 -0.62
C ALA A 48 -12.55 1.78 -2.12
N ALA A 49 -13.13 2.76 -2.80
CA ALA A 49 -13.46 2.72 -4.23
C ALA A 49 -12.23 2.93 -5.14
N TRP A 50 -11.15 3.53 -4.63
CA TRP A 50 -9.94 3.70 -5.41
C TRP A 50 -9.28 2.35 -5.71
N GLU A 51 -9.04 2.10 -7.00
CA GLU A 51 -8.34 0.92 -7.50
C GLU A 51 -6.92 1.29 -7.90
N VAL A 52 -5.98 0.40 -7.60
CA VAL A 52 -4.58 0.57 -7.99
C VAL A 52 -4.51 0.48 -9.50
N ARG A 53 -4.34 1.64 -10.16
CA ARG A 53 -4.01 1.66 -11.58
C ARG A 53 -2.58 1.17 -11.74
N GLU A 54 -2.39 0.12 -12.53
CA GLU A 54 -1.05 -0.39 -12.85
C GLU A 54 -0.25 0.69 -13.59
N ILE A 55 0.61 1.39 -12.86
CA ILE A 55 1.60 2.30 -13.44
C ILE A 55 2.71 1.41 -13.98
N GLY A 56 2.56 0.94 -15.21
CA GLY A 56 3.63 0.37 -16.04
C GLY A 56 4.43 -0.76 -15.38
N GLY A 57 3.86 -1.97 -15.33
CA GLY A 57 4.61 -3.24 -15.40
C GLY A 57 5.64 -3.54 -14.31
N ARG A 58 5.70 -2.76 -13.22
CA ARG A 58 6.55 -3.07 -12.07
C ARG A 58 5.67 -3.42 -10.89
N LEU A 59 5.30 -4.70 -10.82
CA LEU A 59 4.90 -5.35 -9.58
C LEU A 59 6.02 -5.10 -8.57
N SER A 60 5.89 -4.05 -7.77
CA SER A 60 6.65 -3.91 -6.54
C SER A 60 6.19 -5.04 -5.63
N ALA A 61 6.98 -6.11 -5.64
CA ALA A 61 6.83 -7.33 -4.88
C ALA A 61 6.10 -7.11 -3.54
N GLY A 62 4.91 -7.70 -3.44
CA GLY A 62 4.35 -8.09 -2.15
C GLY A 62 5.32 -9.02 -1.40
N PRO A 63 5.20 -9.08 -0.08
CA PRO A 63 6.29 -9.47 0.81
C PRO A 63 6.63 -10.95 0.66
N THR A 64 7.94 -11.23 0.70
CA THR A 64 8.52 -12.43 1.33
C THR A 64 7.73 -13.70 1.10
N GLY A 65 8.07 -14.41 0.03
CA GLY A 65 7.91 -15.86 -0.02
C GLY A 65 8.55 -16.46 1.23
N ARG A 66 7.71 -16.79 2.21
CA ARG A 66 8.02 -17.74 3.27
C ARG A 66 8.20 -19.09 2.60
N ALA A 67 9.39 -19.33 2.04
CA ALA A 67 9.86 -20.67 1.71
C ALA A 67 10.40 -21.31 2.99
N ALA A 68 9.49 -21.63 3.92
CA ALA A 68 9.77 -22.53 5.03
C ALA A 68 9.27 -23.93 4.67
N HIS A 69 9.78 -24.49 3.57
CA HIS A 69 9.61 -25.91 3.24
C HIS A 69 10.83 -26.40 2.46
N ARG A 70 11.79 -26.99 3.17
CA ARG A 70 12.39 -28.25 2.72
C ARG A 70 12.77 -29.08 3.94
N ALA A 71 12.02 -30.16 4.08
CA ALA A 71 12.33 -31.30 4.93
C ALA A 71 13.56 -32.06 4.39
N SER A 72 14.33 -32.61 5.35
CA SER A 72 15.00 -33.93 5.36
C SER A 72 15.87 -34.41 4.19
N ALA A 73 17.16 -34.64 4.50
CA ALA A 73 17.99 -35.83 4.17
C ALA A 73 19.36 -35.58 4.84
N GLY A 74 19.89 -36.40 5.75
CA GLY A 74 20.05 -37.85 5.67
C GLY A 74 21.44 -38.15 5.11
N THR A 75 22.43 -38.30 6.00
CA THR A 75 23.65 -39.10 5.81
C THR A 75 24.07 -39.64 7.17
#